data_AF-A0A9W7KN78-F1
#
_entry.id   AF-A0A9W7KN78-F1
#
_cell.length_a   1.000
_cell.length_b   1.000
_cell.length_c   1.000
_cell.angle_alpha   90.00
_cell.angle_beta   90.00
_cell.angle_gamma   90.00
#
_symmetry.space_group_name_H-M   'P 1'
#
loop_
_entity.id
_entity.type
_entity.pdbx_description
1 polymer ?
#
loop_
_entity_poly.entity_id
_entity_poly.type
_entity_poly.pdbx_seq_one_letter_code
_entity_poly.pdbx_strand_id
1 'polypeptide(L)'
;MRTTDAARSSGSSSLPTVLKVVARAFAVGIRPLWTVLELGMNGYDRWRQRQALMRLDDHLLKDIGVSRADVDAEVRKPFWRG
;
A
#
# COMPACT_ATOMS: atom_id res chain seq x y z
N MET A 1 53.12 -0.14 41.59
CA MET A 1 52.48 0.42 40.39
C MET A 1 51.68 -0.67 39.69
N ARG A 2 50.36 -0.71 39.88
CA ARG A 2 49.45 -1.66 39.22
C ARG A 2 48.30 -0.86 38.60
N THR A 3 48.31 -0.85 37.26
CA THR A 3 47.21 -0.65 36.31
C THR A 3 45.81 -0.37 36.89
N THR A 4 45.37 0.88 36.81
CA THR A 4 43.95 1.24 36.82
C THR A 4 43.49 1.43 35.37
N ASP A 5 43.19 0.31 34.72
CA ASP A 5 42.51 0.24 33.43
C ASP A 5 41.06 -0.16 33.73
N ALA A 6 40.19 0.82 33.98
CA ALA A 6 38.80 0.55 34.38
C ALA A 6 37.85 1.71 34.04
N ALA A 7 37.92 2.24 32.82
CA ALA A 7 36.93 3.21 32.35
C ALA A 7 36.54 3.02 30.88
N ARG A 8 36.50 1.77 30.42
CA ARG A 8 35.81 1.38 29.18
C ARG A 8 34.51 0.65 29.50
N SER A 9 33.59 1.29 30.24
CA SER A 9 32.19 0.88 30.20
C SER A 9 31.56 1.49 28.96
N SER A 10 31.77 0.80 27.84
CA SER A 10 30.96 0.96 26.64
C SER A 10 29.52 0.59 27.03
N GLY A 11 28.74 1.59 27.42
CA GLY A 11 27.33 1.47 27.71
C GLY A 11 26.58 1.15 26.43
N SER A 12 26.64 -0.12 26.01
CA SER A 12 25.73 -0.70 25.05
C SER A 12 24.32 -0.49 25.60
N SER A 13 23.65 0.54 25.10
CA SER A 13 22.26 0.85 25.37
C SER A 13 21.41 -0.26 24.77
N SER A 14 21.37 -1.38 25.48
CA SER A 14 20.42 -2.45 25.22
C SER A 14 19.03 -1.85 25.42
N LEU A 15 18.40 -1.45 24.31
CA LEU A 15 17.02 -0.98 24.33
C LEU A 15 16.19 -2.01 25.14
N PRO A 16 15.43 -1.57 26.15
CA PRO A 16 14.72 -2.48 27.03
C PRO A 16 13.83 -3.36 26.16
N THR A 17 13.84 -4.67 26.43
CA THR A 17 13.13 -5.69 25.64
C THR A 17 11.68 -5.31 25.36
N VAL A 18 11.04 -4.60 26.29
CA VAL A 18 9.71 -4.01 26.16
C VAL A 18 9.58 -3.10 24.94
N LEU A 19 10.56 -2.22 24.67
CA LEU A 19 10.54 -1.29 23.54
C LEU A 19 10.59 -2.03 22.20
N LYS A 20 11.36 -3.14 22.12
CA LYS A 20 11.44 -3.98 20.91
C LYS A 20 10.15 -4.74 20.66
N VAL A 21 9.48 -5.20 21.72
CA VAL A 21 8.19 -5.90 21.63
C VAL A 21 7.10 -4.93 21.17
N VAL A 22 7.05 -3.72 21.74
CA VAL A 22 6.11 -2.67 21.33
C VAL A 22 6.36 -2.26 19.88
N ALA A 23 7.61 -2.01 19.48
CA ALA A 23 7.96 -1.68 18.10
C ALA A 23 7.58 -2.79 17.10
N ARG A 24 7.75 -4.07 17.47
CA ARG A 24 7.32 -5.20 16.64
C ARG A 24 5.79 -5.29 16.53
N ALA A 25 5.06 -5.08 17.62
CA ALA A 25 3.59 -5.06 17.59
C ALA A 25 3.06 -3.94 16.68
N PHE A 26 3.64 -2.74 16.76
CA PHE A 26 3.31 -1.64 15.83
C PHE A 26 3.67 -1.95 14.38
N ALA A 27 4.85 -2.55 14.11
CA ALA A 27 5.25 -2.92 12.76
C ALA A 27 4.34 -4.00 12.14
N VAL A 28 3.84 -4.93 12.95
CA VAL A 28 2.88 -5.97 12.53
C VAL A 28 1.49 -5.40 12.29
N GLY A 29 1.07 -4.34 13.01
CA GLY A 29 -0.23 -3.69 12.81
C GLY A 29 -0.25 -2.63 11.70
N ILE A 30 0.81 -1.84 11.55
CA ILE A 30 0.86 -0.70 10.61
C ILE A 30 1.09 -1.16 9.16
N ARG A 31 1.92 -2.18 8.94
CA ARG A 31 2.21 -2.69 7.58
C ARG A 31 0.97 -3.24 6.84
N PRO A 32 0.16 -4.13 7.40
CA PRO A 32 -1.03 -4.64 6.71
C PRO A 32 -2.10 -3.56 6.54
N LEU A 33 -2.17 -2.58 7.46
CA LEU A 33 -3.09 -1.45 7.35
C LEU A 33 -2.82 -0.63 6.08
N TRP A 34 -1.55 -0.34 5.79
CA TRP A 34 -1.18 0.36 4.55
C TRP A 34 -1.52 -0.45 3.30
N THR A 35 -1.27 -1.76 3.30
CA THR A 35 -1.60 -2.62 2.14
C THR A 35 -3.10 -2.70 1.89
N VAL A 36 -3.93 -2.79 2.95
CA VAL A 36 -5.40 -2.78 2.83
C VAL A 36 -5.89 -1.41 2.32
N LEU A 37 -5.29 -0.32 2.81
CA LEU A 37 -5.59 1.03 2.34
C LEU A 37 -5.23 1.19 0.85
N GLU A 38 -4.04 0.74 0.43
CA GLU A 38 -3.62 0.76 -0.98
C GLU A 38 -4.54 -0.09 -1.86
N LEU A 39 -4.99 -1.27 -1.39
CA LEU A 39 -5.91 -2.11 -2.13
C LEU A 39 -7.28 -1.41 -2.33
N GLY A 40 -7.78 -0.77 -1.27
CA GLY A 40 -9.06 -0.05 -1.29
C GLY A 40 -9.01 1.22 -2.14
N MET A 41 -7.95 2.03 -2.00
CA MET A 41 -7.76 3.26 -2.77
C MET A 41 -7.57 2.96 -4.26
N ASN A 42 -6.73 1.96 -4.60
CA ASN A 42 -6.54 1.54 -6.00
C ASN A 42 -7.83 0.99 -6.62
N GLY A 43 -8.65 0.27 -5.85
CA GLY A 43 -9.94 -0.24 -6.31
C GLY A 43 -10.93 0.88 -6.60
N TYR A 44 -10.97 1.91 -5.75
CA TYR A 44 -11.85 3.06 -5.91
C TYR A 44 -11.52 3.89 -7.17
N ASP A 45 -10.24 4.17 -7.40
CA ASP A 45 -9.83 4.92 -8.59
C ASP A 45 -10.17 4.17 -9.89
N ARG A 46 -9.94 2.86 -9.91
CA ARG A 46 -10.35 2.02 -11.07
C ARG A 46 -11.85 1.98 -11.25
N TRP A 47 -12.62 1.88 -10.16
CA TRP A 47 -14.09 1.94 -10.24
C TRP A 47 -14.56 3.26 -10.85
N ARG A 48 -14.01 4.38 -10.37
CA ARG A 48 -14.31 5.72 -10.89
C ARG A 48 -13.95 5.85 -12.38
N GLN A 49 -12.79 5.33 -12.80
CA GLN A 49 -12.36 5.30 -14.20
C GLN A 49 -13.32 4.49 -15.08
N ARG A 50 -13.74 3.31 -14.63
CA ARG A 50 -14.73 2.47 -15.33
C ARG A 50 -16.08 3.15 -15.48
N GLN A 51 -16.54 3.85 -14.44
CA GLN A 51 -17.77 4.64 -14.51
C GLN A 51 -17.64 5.84 -15.46
N ALA A 52 -16.46 6.47 -15.54
CA ALA A 52 -16.22 7.54 -16.50
C ALA A 52 -16.23 7.02 -17.96
N LEU A 53 -15.62 5.85 -18.21
CA LEU A 53 -15.65 5.19 -19.52
C LEU A 53 -17.06 4.80 -19.96
N MET A 54 -17.90 4.30 -19.04
CA MET A 54 -19.31 3.99 -19.35
C MET A 54 -20.14 5.22 -19.73
N ARG A 55 -19.79 6.40 -19.19
CA ARG A 55 -20.50 7.66 -19.44
C ARG A 55 -20.08 8.33 -20.75
N LEU A 56 -19.00 7.87 -21.38
CA LEU A 56 -18.53 8.43 -22.64
C LEU A 56 -19.44 7.99 -23.80
N ASP A 57 -19.71 8.91 -24.73
CA ASP A 57 -20.47 8.59 -25.95
C ASP A 57 -19.66 7.72 -26.92
N ASP A 58 -20.35 6.97 -27.80
CA ASP A 58 -19.70 6.04 -28.74
C ASP A 58 -18.70 6.73 -29.67
N HIS A 59 -18.95 7.99 -30.03
CA HIS A 59 -18.03 8.75 -30.87
C HIS A 59 -16.71 9.03 -30.13
N LEU A 60 -16.78 9.36 -28.84
CA LEU A 60 -15.59 9.67 -28.02
C LEU A 60 -14.80 8.40 -27.74
N LEU A 61 -15.49 7.27 -27.52
CA LEU A 61 -14.86 5.96 -27.42
C LEU A 61 -14.10 5.60 -28.71
N LYS A 62 -14.69 5.87 -29.88
CA LYS A 62 -14.01 5.66 -31.17
C LYS A 62 -12.79 6.54 -31.36
N ASP A 63 -12.83 7.78 -30.88
CA ASP A 63 -11.70 8.72 -30.98
C ASP A 63 -10.47 8.23 -30.19
N ILE A 64 -10.69 7.62 -29.03
CA ILE A 64 -9.64 6.96 -28.23
C ILE A 64 -9.36 5.52 -28.67
N GLY A 65 -9.99 5.05 -29.74
CA GLY A 65 -9.77 3.71 -30.31
C GLY A 65 -10.34 2.55 -29.49
N VAL A 66 -11.31 2.80 -28.61
CA VAL A 66 -11.93 1.78 -27.75
C VAL A 66 -13.35 1.49 -28.24
N SER A 67 -13.75 0.23 -28.30
CA SER A 67 -15.13 -0.13 -28.65
C SER A 67 -16.03 -0.20 -27.41
N ARG A 68 -17.35 -0.05 -27.59
CA ARG A 68 -18.31 -0.21 -26.49
C ARG A 68 -18.23 -1.62 -25.86
N ALA A 69 -17.94 -2.64 -26.67
CA ALA A 69 -17.75 -4.01 -26.19
C ALA A 69 -16.51 -4.15 -25.29
N ASP A 70 -15.44 -3.42 -25.58
CA ASP A 70 -14.23 -3.39 -24.73
C ASP A 70 -14.50 -2.72 -23.39
N VAL A 71 -15.29 -1.62 -23.39
CA VAL A 71 -15.73 -0.96 -22.15
C VAL A 71 -16.58 -1.89 -21.30
N ASP A 72 -17.54 -2.60 -21.90
CA ASP A 72 -18.38 -3.55 -21.17
C ASP A 72 -17.58 -4.72 -20.59
N ALA A 73 -16.59 -5.22 -21.34
CA ALA A 73 -15.68 -6.25 -20.86
C ALA A 73 -14.83 -5.74 -19.69
N GLU A 74 -14.34 -4.50 -19.75
CA GLU A 74 -13.54 -3.87 -18.70
C GLU A 74 -14.36 -3.60 -17.42
N VAL A 75 -15.60 -3.13 -17.56
CA VAL A 75 -16.47 -2.85 -16.41
C VAL A 75 -16.89 -4.15 -15.70
N ARG A 76 -17.09 -5.22 -16.46
CA ARG A 76 -17.42 -6.54 -15.90
C ARG A 76 -16.27 -7.18 -15.10
N LYS A 77 -15.04 -6.68 -15.20
CA LYS A 77 -13.93 -7.22 -14.40
C LYS A 77 -14.20 -6.95 -12.92
N PRO A 78 -14.02 -7.94 -12.03
CA PRO A 78 -14.14 -7.69 -10.61
C PRO A 78 -13.12 -6.65 -10.14
N PHE A 79 -13.47 -5.84 -9.14
CA PHE A 79 -12.66 -4.68 -8.71
C PHE A 79 -11.25 -5.05 -8.24
N TRP A 80 -11.04 -6.29 -7.79
CA TRP A 80 -9.74 -6.81 -7.34
C TRP A 80 -8.82 -7.26 -8.49
N ARG A 81 -9.31 -7.28 -9.73
CA ARG A 81 -8.53 -7.69 -10.91
C ARG A 81 -8.28 -6.49 -11.82
N GLY A 82 -7.00 -6.08 -11.87
CA GLY A 82 -6.47 -5.16 -12.89
C GLY A 82 -6.22 -5.93 -14.18
#